data_AF-A0A934NUM8-F1
#
_entry.id   AF-A0A934NUM8-F1
#
_cell.length_a   1.000
_cell.length_b   1.000
_cell.length_c   1.000
_cell.angle_alpha   90.00
_cell.angle_beta   90.00
_cell.angle_gamma   90.00
#
_symmetry.space_group_name_H-M   'P 1'
#
loop_
_entity.id
_entity.type
_entity.pdbx_description
1 polymer ?
#
loop_
_entity_poly.entity_id
_entity_poly.type
_entity_poly.pdbx_seq_one_letter_code
_entity_poly.pdbx_strand_id
1 'polypeptide(L)'
;MTRRTATLVALAIALGAAFVFVPRLFANDIADKLSPAFVEYWTSGERELPPPLAALVDDWFAFHAVKASIAAILLVVLIALSAQHWKTFLRNGGRALALAGVVVTGLTLFALVALLANIQGAAAPFASLLPMLRSDTIGQVDQALTAGGPTPPSFGVMSDDFAVYHAAMAVLAVTAAAGFIGTSVLLWRKFAGAHSRPKRLFAGLGVTSTLVALALVVVAVANTSNAVDPEPGLRAFFEGGW
;
A
#
# COMPACT_ATOMS: atom_id res chain seq x y z
N MET A 1 29.02 -12.78 -11.66
CA MET A 1 28.21 -11.94 -10.73
C MET A 1 29.17 -11.19 -9.81
N THR A 2 29.01 -9.88 -9.61
CA THR A 2 29.92 -9.14 -8.70
C THR A 2 29.55 -9.43 -7.24
N ARG A 3 30.51 -9.32 -6.30
CA ARG A 3 30.23 -9.46 -4.85
C ARG A 3 29.08 -8.55 -4.40
N ARG A 4 29.06 -7.30 -4.89
CA ARG A 4 27.99 -6.32 -4.60
C ARG A 4 26.61 -6.80 -5.08
N THR A 5 26.52 -7.35 -6.29
CA THR A 5 25.25 -7.88 -6.81
C THR A 5 24.78 -9.07 -5.99
N ALA A 6 25.70 -9.96 -5.58
CA ALA A 6 25.38 -11.07 -4.69
C ALA A 6 24.82 -10.61 -3.34
N THR A 7 25.45 -9.61 -2.72
CA THR A 7 24.97 -9.03 -1.47
C THR A 7 23.57 -8.45 -1.61
N LEU A 8 23.29 -7.67 -2.67
CA LEU A 8 21.96 -7.07 -2.87
C LEU A 8 20.87 -8.14 -3.11
N VAL A 9 21.17 -9.21 -3.85
CA VAL A 9 20.24 -10.33 -4.05
C VAL A 9 19.97 -11.04 -2.72
N ALA A 10 21.01 -11.34 -1.95
CA ALA A 10 20.85 -11.97 -0.64
C ALA A 10 20.03 -11.11 0.33
N LEU A 11 20.27 -9.79 0.35
CA LEU A 11 19.48 -8.83 1.13
C LEU A 11 18.02 -8.80 0.67
N ALA A 12 17.76 -8.76 -0.64
CA ALA A 12 16.40 -8.75 -1.16
C ALA A 12 15.62 -10.01 -0.74
N ILE A 13 16.28 -11.19 -0.79
CA ILE A 13 15.69 -12.46 -0.34
C ILE A 13 15.41 -12.43 1.17
N ALA A 14 16.39 -12.03 1.97
CA ALA A 14 16.25 -11.96 3.43
C ALA A 14 15.15 -11.00 3.86
N LEU A 15 15.09 -9.81 3.25
CA LEU A 15 14.04 -8.81 3.50
C LEU A 15 12.67 -9.29 3.01
N GLY A 16 12.61 -9.98 1.88
CA GLY A 16 11.37 -10.60 1.39
C GLY A 16 10.83 -11.64 2.38
N ALA A 17 11.70 -12.49 2.92
CA ALA A 17 11.32 -13.43 3.98
C ALA A 17 10.89 -12.68 5.26
N ALA A 18 11.65 -11.67 5.69
CA ALA A 18 11.34 -10.88 6.87
C ALA A 18 9.96 -10.20 6.76
N PHE A 19 9.63 -9.65 5.58
CA PHE A 19 8.33 -9.02 5.30
C PHE A 19 7.14 -9.96 5.52
N VAL A 20 7.33 -11.27 5.33
CA VAL A 20 6.29 -12.28 5.50
C VAL A 20 6.20 -12.78 6.94
N PHE A 21 7.34 -13.00 7.59
CA PHE A 21 7.40 -13.72 8.87
C PHE A 21 7.43 -12.80 10.09
N VAL A 22 8.19 -11.70 10.06
CA VAL A 22 8.36 -10.81 11.23
C VAL A 22 7.03 -10.17 11.68
N PRO A 23 6.17 -9.66 10.77
CA PRO A 23 4.93 -9.00 11.19
C PRO A 23 3.96 -9.93 11.93
N ARG A 24 4.04 -11.25 11.71
CA ARG A 24 3.15 -12.23 12.37
C ARG A 24 3.28 -12.22 13.88
N LEU A 25 4.37 -11.69 14.43
CA LEU A 25 4.54 -11.55 15.88
C LEU A 25 3.55 -10.56 16.50
N PHE A 26 2.94 -9.68 15.71
CA PHE A 26 2.09 -8.58 16.18
C PHE A 26 0.60 -8.76 15.89
N ALA A 27 0.20 -9.70 15.03
CA ALA A 27 -1.17 -9.79 14.52
C ALA A 27 -1.76 -11.21 14.64
N ASN A 28 -1.43 -11.91 15.73
CA ASN A 28 -1.96 -13.25 15.97
C ASN A 28 -3.43 -13.17 16.41
N ASP A 29 -4.26 -14.05 15.87
CA ASP A 29 -5.67 -14.23 16.21
C ASP A 29 -6.59 -13.01 15.98
N ILE A 30 -6.13 -11.95 15.29
CA ILE A 30 -6.95 -10.75 15.00
C ILE A 30 -8.25 -11.14 14.29
N ALA A 31 -8.16 -12.07 13.32
CA ALA A 31 -9.32 -12.54 12.57
C ALA A 31 -10.41 -13.19 13.46
N ASP A 32 -10.03 -13.77 14.60
CA ASP A 32 -10.96 -14.43 15.51
C ASP A 32 -11.54 -13.47 16.56
N LYS A 33 -10.75 -12.47 16.98
CA LYS A 33 -11.09 -11.54 18.06
C LYS A 33 -11.78 -10.26 17.59
N LEU A 34 -11.57 -9.86 16.33
CA LEU A 34 -12.05 -8.57 15.82
C LEU A 34 -13.57 -8.45 15.83
N SER A 35 -14.29 -9.38 15.18
CA SER A 35 -15.75 -9.30 15.08
C SER A 35 -16.46 -9.23 16.45
N PRO A 36 -16.14 -10.09 17.44
CA PRO A 36 -16.74 -9.98 18.77
C PRO A 36 -16.46 -8.63 19.46
N ALA A 37 -15.21 -8.15 19.45
CA ALA A 37 -14.84 -6.88 20.06
C ALA A 37 -15.49 -5.68 19.34
N PHE A 38 -15.65 -5.77 18.03
CA PHE A 38 -16.32 -4.77 17.22
C PHE A 38 -17.83 -4.69 17.51
N VAL A 39 -18.52 -5.83 17.66
CA VAL A 39 -19.94 -5.85 18.01
C VAL A 39 -20.17 -5.22 19.38
N GLU A 40 -19.32 -5.52 20.36
CA GLU A 40 -19.35 -4.87 21.68
C GLU A 40 -19.20 -3.36 21.56
N TYR A 41 -18.20 -2.89 20.80
CA TYR A 41 -18.00 -1.47 20.55
C TYR A 41 -19.21 -0.82 19.86
N TRP A 42 -19.72 -1.41 18.79
CA TRP A 42 -20.87 -0.90 18.04
C TRP A 42 -22.11 -0.76 18.93
N THR A 43 -22.40 -1.79 19.73
CA THR A 43 -23.58 -1.82 20.61
C THR A 43 -23.48 -0.89 21.81
N SER A 44 -22.27 -0.60 22.30
CA SER A 44 -22.06 0.40 23.36
C SER A 44 -22.48 1.80 22.91
N GLY A 45 -22.31 2.11 21.62
CA GLY A 45 -22.52 3.45 21.06
C GLY A 45 -21.52 4.49 21.59
N GLU A 46 -20.50 4.08 22.34
CA GLU A 46 -19.51 4.99 22.92
C GLU A 46 -18.50 5.48 21.87
N ARG A 47 -17.86 6.62 22.16
CA ARG A 47 -16.79 7.17 21.31
C ARG A 47 -15.44 6.49 21.59
N GLU A 48 -15.22 6.03 22.81
CA GLU A 48 -13.94 5.43 23.19
C GLU A 48 -13.91 3.96 22.77
N LEU A 49 -12.78 3.52 22.20
CA LEU A 49 -12.60 2.11 21.85
C LEU A 49 -12.51 1.28 23.15
N PRO A 50 -13.31 0.21 23.30
CA PRO A 50 -13.21 -0.65 24.46
C PRO A 50 -11.82 -1.32 24.46
N PRO A 51 -11.24 -1.61 25.64
CA PRO A 51 -9.88 -2.11 25.75
C PRO A 51 -9.53 -3.30 24.84
N PRO A 52 -10.42 -4.30 24.63
CA PRO A 52 -10.16 -5.39 23.70
C PRO A 52 -9.99 -4.94 22.25
N LEU A 53 -10.77 -3.96 21.78
CA LEU A 53 -10.68 -3.45 20.42
C LEU A 53 -9.47 -2.52 20.25
N ALA A 54 -9.21 -1.67 21.24
CA ALA A 54 -8.03 -0.80 21.25
C ALA A 54 -6.72 -1.61 21.13
N ALA A 55 -6.60 -2.71 21.87
CA ALA A 55 -5.44 -3.60 21.78
C ALA A 55 -5.25 -4.21 20.37
N LEU A 56 -6.34 -4.60 19.71
CA LEU A 56 -6.27 -5.11 18.32
C LEU A 56 -5.84 -4.02 17.33
N VAL A 57 -6.29 -2.79 17.53
CA VAL A 57 -5.89 -1.63 16.71
C VAL A 57 -4.39 -1.35 16.89
N ASP A 58 -3.88 -1.38 18.12
CA ASP A 58 -2.45 -1.18 18.42
C ASP A 58 -1.56 -2.29 17.81
N ASP A 59 -1.98 -3.54 17.95
CA ASP A 59 -1.34 -4.71 17.36
C ASP A 59 -1.30 -4.61 15.82
N TRP A 60 -2.40 -4.18 15.21
CA TRP A 60 -2.51 -3.99 13.77
C TRP A 60 -1.67 -2.81 13.24
N PHE A 61 -1.60 -1.72 14.01
CA PHE A 61 -0.67 -0.63 13.76
C PHE A 61 0.77 -1.14 13.72
N ALA A 62 1.21 -1.88 14.74
CA ALA A 62 2.56 -2.42 14.82
C ALA A 62 2.88 -3.37 13.65
N PHE A 63 1.92 -4.23 13.28
CA PHE A 63 2.02 -5.09 12.11
C PHE A 63 2.31 -4.31 10.82
N HIS A 64 1.54 -3.26 10.55
CA HIS A 64 1.71 -2.43 9.36
C HIS A 64 2.98 -1.58 9.41
N ALA A 65 3.32 -1.01 10.56
CA ALA A 65 4.53 -0.20 10.75
C ALA A 65 5.82 -1.02 10.49
N VAL A 66 5.87 -2.26 10.98
CA VAL A 66 6.98 -3.18 10.72
C VAL A 66 7.07 -3.55 9.23
N LYS A 67 5.93 -3.85 8.59
CA LYS A 67 5.90 -4.13 7.14
C LYS A 67 6.35 -2.94 6.31
N ALA A 68 5.90 -1.73 6.65
CA ALA A 68 6.31 -0.50 5.97
C ALA A 68 7.83 -0.30 6.09
N SER A 69 8.39 -0.51 7.28
CA SER A 69 9.83 -0.39 7.52
C SER A 69 10.65 -1.37 6.67
N ILE A 70 10.26 -2.65 6.64
CA ILE A 70 10.93 -3.69 5.84
C ILE A 70 10.77 -3.40 4.34
N ALA A 71 9.56 -3.02 3.90
CA ALA A 71 9.27 -2.69 2.50
C ALA A 71 10.09 -1.48 2.02
N ALA A 72 10.29 -0.46 2.86
CA ALA A 72 11.12 0.70 2.54
C ALA A 72 12.58 0.30 2.28
N ILE A 73 13.16 -0.54 3.16
CA ILE A 73 14.54 -1.04 3.00
C ILE A 73 14.63 -1.92 1.74
N LEU A 74 13.67 -2.83 1.54
CA LEU A 74 13.60 -3.69 0.36
C LEU A 74 13.52 -2.87 -0.94
N LEU A 75 12.70 -1.82 -0.95
CA LEU A 75 12.55 -0.92 -2.09
C LEU A 75 13.89 -0.28 -2.47
N VAL A 76 14.64 0.23 -1.49
CA VAL A 76 15.98 0.81 -1.74
C VAL A 76 16.93 -0.23 -2.34
N VAL A 77 16.95 -1.46 -1.79
CA VAL A 77 17.77 -2.57 -2.31
C VAL A 77 17.40 -2.90 -3.76
N LEU A 78 16.11 -3.00 -4.06
CA LEU A 78 15.60 -3.33 -5.41
C LEU A 78 15.83 -2.21 -6.42
N ILE A 79 15.73 -0.94 -6.02
CA ILE A 79 16.12 0.21 -6.88
C ILE A 79 17.60 0.11 -7.25
N ALA A 80 18.48 -0.14 -6.26
CA ALA A 80 19.91 -0.30 -6.51
C ALA A 80 20.20 -1.50 -7.43
N LEU A 81 19.51 -2.61 -7.22
CA LEU A 81 19.64 -3.82 -8.03
C LEU A 81 19.15 -3.59 -9.46
N SER A 82 18.00 -2.94 -9.65
CA SER A 82 17.44 -2.59 -10.96
C SER A 82 18.39 -1.68 -11.73
N ALA A 83 18.91 -0.63 -11.08
CA ALA A 83 19.88 0.28 -11.69
C ALA A 83 21.16 -0.45 -12.15
N GLN A 84 21.67 -1.42 -11.36
CA GLN A 84 22.82 -2.24 -11.75
C GLN A 84 22.53 -3.13 -12.96
N HIS A 85 21.36 -3.77 -12.99
CA HIS A 85 20.96 -4.65 -14.10
C HIS A 85 20.82 -3.85 -15.39
N TRP A 86 20.13 -2.71 -15.35
CA TRP A 86 19.98 -1.87 -16.54
C TRP A 86 21.30 -1.27 -17.01
N LYS A 87 22.18 -0.83 -16.09
CA LYS A 87 23.53 -0.35 -16.45
C LYS A 87 24.35 -1.45 -17.12
N THR A 88 24.26 -2.69 -16.64
CA THR A 88 24.97 -3.83 -17.20
C THR A 88 24.41 -4.25 -18.55
N PHE A 89 23.08 -4.27 -18.69
CA PHE A 89 22.40 -4.51 -19.96
C PHE A 89 22.76 -3.47 -21.03
N LEU A 90 22.85 -2.20 -20.67
CA LEU A 90 23.24 -1.14 -21.61
C LEU A 90 24.66 -1.35 -22.15
N ARG A 91 25.58 -1.86 -21.32
CA ARG A 91 26.98 -2.14 -21.70
C ARG A 91 27.11 -3.41 -22.54
N ASN A 92 26.49 -4.50 -22.08
CA ASN A 92 26.77 -5.84 -22.60
C ASN A 92 25.67 -6.39 -23.52
N GLY A 93 24.47 -5.79 -23.50
CA GLY A 93 23.29 -6.34 -24.16
C GLY A 93 22.84 -7.67 -23.54
N GLY A 94 22.09 -8.47 -24.30
CA GLY A 94 21.68 -9.82 -23.91
C GLY A 94 20.26 -9.92 -23.35
N ARG A 95 19.51 -10.93 -23.83
CA ARG A 95 18.11 -11.16 -23.44
C ARG A 95 17.96 -11.52 -21.97
N ALA A 96 18.84 -12.34 -21.43
CA ALA A 96 18.80 -12.75 -20.02
C ALA A 96 18.97 -11.54 -19.07
N LEU A 97 19.88 -10.61 -19.38
CA LEU A 97 20.07 -9.38 -18.61
C LEU A 97 18.86 -8.44 -18.72
N ALA A 98 18.24 -8.35 -19.91
CA ALA A 98 17.00 -7.59 -20.07
C ALA A 98 15.86 -8.19 -19.25
N LEU A 99 15.66 -9.51 -19.30
CA LEU A 99 14.62 -10.20 -18.54
C LEU A 99 14.83 -10.03 -17.02
N ALA A 100 16.06 -10.20 -16.54
CA ALA A 100 16.38 -9.95 -15.13
C ALA A 100 16.11 -8.49 -14.74
N GLY A 101 16.45 -7.52 -15.60
CA GLY A 101 16.11 -6.12 -15.39
C GLY A 101 14.61 -5.86 -15.28
N VAL A 102 13.80 -6.48 -16.15
CA VAL A 102 12.33 -6.41 -16.10
C VAL A 102 11.80 -7.01 -14.80
N VAL A 103 12.24 -8.22 -14.44
CA VAL A 103 11.81 -8.90 -13.20
C VAL A 103 12.13 -8.05 -11.97
N VAL A 104 13.38 -7.56 -11.85
CA VAL A 104 13.77 -6.74 -10.71
C VAL A 104 12.98 -5.43 -10.68
N THR A 105 12.71 -4.82 -11.84
CA THR A 105 11.85 -3.62 -11.91
C THR A 105 10.42 -3.91 -11.45
N GLY A 106 9.84 -5.05 -11.85
CA GLY A 106 8.54 -5.50 -11.37
C GLY A 106 8.52 -5.69 -9.85
N LEU A 107 9.56 -6.32 -9.29
CA LEU A 107 9.72 -6.45 -7.84
C LEU A 107 9.87 -5.09 -7.14
N THR A 108 10.57 -4.13 -7.75
CA THR A 108 10.67 -2.76 -7.23
C THR A 108 9.29 -2.09 -7.15
N LEU A 109 8.48 -2.22 -8.20
CA LEU A 109 7.12 -1.67 -8.21
C LEU A 109 6.22 -2.36 -7.18
N PHE A 110 6.33 -3.68 -7.05
CA PHE A 110 5.61 -4.43 -6.01
C PHE A 110 6.02 -3.98 -4.60
N ALA A 111 7.31 -3.82 -4.32
CA ALA A 111 7.80 -3.32 -3.03
C ALA A 111 7.32 -1.89 -2.75
N LEU A 112 7.21 -1.04 -3.77
CA LEU A 112 6.61 0.29 -3.63
C LEU A 112 5.12 0.17 -3.23
N VAL A 113 4.32 -0.61 -3.95
CA VAL A 113 2.89 -0.82 -3.61
C VAL A 113 2.76 -1.36 -2.18
N ALA A 114 3.57 -2.34 -1.81
CA ALA A 114 3.60 -2.88 -0.45
C ALA A 114 3.94 -1.80 0.58
N LEU A 115 4.92 -0.93 0.32
CA LEU A 115 5.23 0.19 1.19
C LEU A 115 4.04 1.13 1.35
N LEU A 116 3.42 1.58 0.23
CA LEU A 116 2.30 2.51 0.28
C LEU A 116 1.11 1.93 1.06
N ALA A 117 0.73 0.68 0.79
CA ALA A 117 -0.37 0.01 1.47
C ALA A 117 -0.12 -0.15 2.98
N ASN A 118 1.12 -0.41 3.39
CA ASN A 118 1.44 -0.56 4.82
C ASN A 118 1.60 0.78 5.55
N ILE A 119 2.01 1.86 4.87
CA ILE A 119 1.92 3.21 5.47
C ILE A 119 0.44 3.59 5.64
N GLN A 120 -0.40 3.31 4.65
CA GLN A 120 -1.83 3.56 4.72
C GLN A 120 -2.49 2.81 5.90
N GLY A 121 -2.23 1.50 6.01
CA GLY A 121 -2.75 0.69 7.12
C GLY A 121 -2.24 1.14 8.49
N ALA A 122 -0.99 1.61 8.60
CA ALA A 122 -0.47 2.17 9.85
C ALA A 122 -1.02 3.57 10.17
N ALA A 123 -1.43 4.36 9.17
CA ALA A 123 -1.96 5.71 9.39
C ALA A 123 -3.38 5.71 9.97
N ALA A 124 -4.17 4.69 9.62
CA ALA A 124 -5.56 4.50 10.05
C ALA A 124 -5.81 3.01 10.33
N PRO A 125 -5.25 2.51 11.45
CA PRO A 125 -5.28 1.08 11.76
C PRO A 125 -6.70 0.55 11.97
N PHE A 126 -7.63 1.35 12.50
CA PHE A 126 -8.99 0.90 12.75
C PHE A 126 -9.78 0.71 11.45
N ALA A 127 -9.75 1.69 10.54
CA ALA A 127 -10.35 1.59 9.21
C ALA A 127 -9.75 0.43 8.40
N SER A 128 -8.43 0.21 8.51
CA SER A 128 -7.75 -0.89 7.82
C SER A 128 -8.09 -2.28 8.37
N LEU A 129 -8.66 -2.38 9.57
CA LEU A 129 -9.19 -3.62 10.15
C LEU A 129 -10.60 -3.94 9.65
N LEU A 130 -11.40 -2.94 9.24
CA LEU A 130 -12.79 -3.14 8.84
C LEU A 130 -12.96 -4.26 7.77
N PRO A 131 -12.12 -4.37 6.74
CA PRO A 131 -12.23 -5.46 5.76
C PRO A 131 -12.07 -6.87 6.32
N MET A 132 -11.56 -7.02 7.56
CA MET A 132 -11.43 -8.30 8.26
C MET A 132 -12.66 -8.66 9.08
N LEU A 133 -13.66 -7.78 9.18
CA LEU A 133 -14.94 -8.10 9.83
C LEU A 133 -15.63 -9.24 9.09
N ARG A 134 -16.24 -10.13 9.86
CA ARG A 134 -17.07 -11.20 9.31
C ARG A 134 -18.34 -10.62 8.67
N SER A 135 -18.86 -11.31 7.66
CA SER A 135 -20.03 -10.86 6.88
C SER A 135 -21.30 -10.67 7.70
N ASP A 136 -21.49 -11.47 8.75
CA ASP A 136 -22.60 -11.34 9.70
C ASP A 136 -22.49 -10.05 10.52
N THR A 137 -21.28 -9.68 10.95
CA THR A 137 -21.00 -8.43 11.65
C THR A 137 -21.28 -7.23 10.75
N ILE A 138 -20.84 -7.29 9.49
CA ILE A 138 -21.09 -6.26 8.48
C ILE A 138 -22.60 -6.06 8.27
N GLY A 139 -23.35 -7.15 8.07
CA GLY A 139 -24.80 -7.09 7.87
C GLY A 139 -25.58 -6.54 9.07
N GLN A 140 -25.10 -6.79 10.30
CA GLN A 140 -25.71 -6.21 11.50
C GLN A 140 -25.57 -4.68 11.56
N VAL A 141 -24.41 -4.14 11.16
CA VAL A 141 -24.18 -2.69 11.11
C VAL A 141 -25.03 -2.06 10.02
N ASP A 142 -25.06 -2.65 8.83
CA ASP A 142 -25.90 -2.18 7.71
C ASP A 142 -27.39 -2.10 8.10
N GLN A 143 -27.91 -3.15 8.74
CA GLN A 143 -29.29 -3.16 9.21
C GLN A 143 -29.57 -2.06 10.25
N ALA A 144 -28.61 -1.79 11.15
CA ALA A 144 -28.75 -0.72 12.14
C ALA A 144 -28.72 0.68 11.50
N LEU A 145 -27.87 0.88 10.48
CA LEU A 145 -27.76 2.14 9.75
C LEU A 145 -28.99 2.44 8.88
N THR A 146 -29.61 1.41 8.31
CA THR A 146 -30.81 1.53 7.46
C THR A 146 -32.11 1.66 8.26
N ALA A 147 -32.13 1.26 9.54
CA ALA A 147 -33.29 1.39 10.42
C ALA A 147 -33.67 2.84 10.78
N GLY A 148 -32.85 3.84 10.42
CA GLY A 148 -33.18 5.26 10.55
C GLY A 148 -33.07 5.83 11.97
N GLY A 149 -32.37 5.14 12.87
CA GLY A 149 -32.03 5.67 14.19
C GLY A 149 -30.92 6.74 14.15
N PRO A 150 -30.67 7.47 15.26
CA PRO A 150 -29.53 8.37 15.36
C PRO A 150 -28.21 7.60 15.12
N THR A 151 -27.33 8.17 14.30
CA THR A 151 -26.00 7.63 14.07
C THR A 151 -25.21 7.60 15.39
N PRO A 152 -24.69 6.45 15.83
CA PRO A 152 -23.99 6.36 17.11
C PRO A 152 -22.63 7.07 17.03
N PRO A 153 -22.11 7.63 18.14
CA PRO A 153 -20.76 8.18 18.21
C PRO A 153 -19.66 7.27 17.66
N SER A 154 -19.80 5.95 17.83
CA SER A 154 -18.88 4.94 17.30
C SER A 154 -18.73 4.98 15.78
N PHE A 155 -19.81 5.29 15.06
CA PHE A 155 -19.79 5.50 13.60
C PHE A 155 -18.97 6.74 13.23
N GLY A 156 -19.07 7.83 14.00
CA GLY A 156 -18.25 9.02 13.80
C GLY A 156 -16.76 8.71 13.90
N VAL A 157 -16.34 7.88 14.85
CA VAL A 157 -14.94 7.45 14.99
C VAL A 157 -14.48 6.61 13.80
N MET A 158 -15.32 5.69 13.32
CA MET A 158 -15.02 4.91 12.11
C MET A 158 -14.90 5.82 10.88
N SER A 159 -15.79 6.79 10.75
CA SER A 159 -15.80 7.77 9.66
C SER A 159 -14.54 8.64 9.67
N ASP A 160 -14.15 9.13 10.86
CA ASP A 160 -12.94 9.93 11.07
C ASP A 160 -11.69 9.12 10.66
N ASP A 161 -11.55 7.86 11.12
CA ASP A 161 -10.39 7.02 10.78
C ASP A 161 -10.40 6.59 9.30
N PHE A 162 -11.58 6.35 8.72
CA PHE A 162 -11.75 6.07 7.28
C PHE A 162 -11.33 7.26 6.41
N ALA A 163 -11.64 8.49 6.83
CA ALA A 163 -11.15 9.69 6.17
C ALA A 163 -9.61 9.77 6.20
N VAL A 164 -8.98 9.46 7.34
CA VAL A 164 -7.52 9.40 7.47
C VAL A 164 -6.93 8.32 6.57
N TYR A 165 -7.53 7.13 6.52
CA TYR A 165 -7.11 6.02 5.67
C TYR A 165 -7.02 6.42 4.19
N HIS A 166 -8.04 7.12 3.69
CA HIS A 166 -8.08 7.58 2.31
C HIS A 166 -7.18 8.82 2.08
N ALA A 167 -7.14 9.76 3.01
CA ALA A 167 -6.25 10.92 2.93
C ALA A 167 -4.77 10.49 2.86
N ALA A 168 -4.36 9.51 3.66
CA ALA A 168 -3.01 8.97 3.65
C ALA A 168 -2.64 8.40 2.28
N MET A 169 -3.51 7.58 1.68
CA MET A 169 -3.25 7.03 0.34
C MET A 169 -3.27 8.09 -0.74
N ALA A 170 -4.11 9.13 -0.65
CA ALA A 170 -4.09 10.25 -1.58
C ALA A 170 -2.73 10.97 -1.56
N VAL A 171 -2.21 11.31 -0.38
CA VAL A 171 -0.90 11.97 -0.22
C VAL A 171 0.24 11.07 -0.73
N LEU A 172 0.21 9.79 -0.40
CA LEU A 172 1.20 8.81 -0.84
C LEU A 172 1.20 8.65 -2.37
N ALA A 173 0.01 8.53 -2.97
CA ALA A 173 -0.16 8.37 -4.40
C ALA A 173 0.29 9.62 -5.17
N VAL A 174 -0.05 10.84 -4.71
CA VAL A 174 0.45 12.10 -5.28
C VAL A 174 1.98 12.18 -5.22
N THR A 175 2.56 11.85 -4.06
CA THR A 175 4.01 11.88 -3.86
C THR A 175 4.72 10.90 -4.80
N ALA A 176 4.22 9.66 -4.88
CA ALA A 176 4.76 8.66 -5.80
C ALA A 176 4.58 9.08 -7.27
N ALA A 177 3.41 9.62 -7.64
CA ALA A 177 3.13 10.12 -8.98
C ALA A 177 4.12 11.23 -9.38
N ALA A 178 4.39 12.20 -8.50
CA ALA A 178 5.38 13.24 -8.73
C ALA A 178 6.78 12.65 -9.00
N GLY A 179 7.19 11.62 -8.24
CA GLY A 179 8.43 10.88 -8.48
C GLY A 179 8.48 10.19 -9.85
N PHE A 180 7.39 9.55 -10.26
CA PHE A 180 7.28 8.90 -11.58
C PHE A 180 7.18 9.91 -12.73
N ILE A 181 6.57 11.07 -12.53
CA ILE A 181 6.55 12.16 -13.52
C ILE A 181 7.98 12.68 -13.72
N GLY A 182 8.69 12.99 -12.63
CA GLY A 182 10.10 13.41 -12.70
C GLY A 182 10.99 12.37 -13.39
N THR A 183 10.81 11.09 -13.03
CA THR A 183 11.51 9.97 -13.67
C THR A 183 11.19 9.86 -15.16
N SER A 184 9.91 9.99 -15.54
CA SER A 184 9.48 9.97 -16.93
C SER A 184 10.13 11.09 -17.74
N VAL A 185 10.11 12.33 -17.23
CA VAL A 185 10.78 13.48 -17.86
C VAL A 185 12.27 13.20 -18.09
N LEU A 186 12.98 12.69 -17.09
CA LEU A 186 14.39 12.34 -17.23
C LEU A 186 14.63 11.24 -18.27
N LEU A 187 13.76 10.23 -18.34
CA LEU A 187 13.85 9.14 -19.30
C LEU A 187 13.59 9.62 -20.73
N TRP A 188 12.60 10.50 -20.94
CA TRP A 188 12.32 11.10 -22.25
C TRP A 188 13.46 12.01 -22.72
N ARG A 189 14.08 12.78 -21.82
CA ARG A 189 15.30 13.55 -22.14
C ARG A 189 16.44 12.65 -22.58
N LYS A 190 16.66 11.52 -21.89
CA LYS A 190 17.68 10.53 -22.27
C LYS A 190 17.33 9.81 -23.58
N PHE A 191 16.06 9.55 -23.83
CA PHE A 191 15.56 8.97 -25.08
C PHE A 191 15.89 9.85 -26.29
N ALA A 192 15.71 11.17 -26.18
CA ALA A 192 15.95 12.12 -27.28
C ALA A 192 17.41 12.11 -27.76
N GLY A 193 18.37 11.93 -26.86
CA GLY A 193 19.81 11.85 -27.17
C GLY A 193 20.36 10.44 -27.39
N ALA A 194 19.51 9.40 -27.36
CA ALA A 194 19.96 8.01 -27.42
C ALA A 194 19.88 7.41 -28.85
N HIS A 195 20.84 6.54 -29.17
CA HIS A 195 20.83 5.73 -30.40
C HIS A 195 20.66 4.24 -30.09
N SER A 196 19.98 3.52 -30.97
CA SER A 196 19.84 2.05 -30.94
C SER A 196 19.24 1.46 -29.64
N ARG A 197 20.01 0.69 -28.86
CA ARG A 197 19.52 -0.10 -27.70
C ARG A 197 19.09 0.77 -26.51
N PRO A 198 19.88 1.74 -26.03
CA PRO A 198 19.43 2.67 -24.99
C PRO A 198 18.12 3.39 -25.33
N LYS A 199 17.89 3.70 -26.62
CA LYS A 199 16.66 4.36 -27.07
C LYS A 199 15.40 3.52 -26.76
N ARG A 200 15.42 2.23 -27.09
CA ARG A 200 14.28 1.32 -26.79
C ARG A 200 14.06 1.17 -25.29
N LEU A 201 15.13 1.08 -24.50
CA LEU A 201 15.03 0.97 -23.05
C LEU A 201 14.42 2.23 -22.43
N PHE A 202 14.92 3.41 -22.77
CA PHE A 202 14.39 4.67 -22.25
C PHE A 202 12.95 4.93 -22.68
N ALA A 203 12.58 4.54 -23.91
CA ALA A 203 11.18 4.59 -24.34
C ALA A 203 10.29 3.68 -23.49
N GLY A 204 10.68 2.41 -23.31
CA GLY A 204 9.90 1.45 -22.52
C GLY A 204 9.74 1.89 -21.06
N LEU A 205 10.85 2.24 -20.40
CA LEU A 205 10.82 2.75 -19.02
C LEU A 205 10.04 4.07 -18.92
N GLY A 206 10.16 4.96 -19.91
CA GLY A 206 9.43 6.24 -19.95
C GLY A 206 7.92 6.03 -20.03
N VAL A 207 7.48 5.14 -20.94
CA VAL A 207 6.07 4.74 -21.05
C VAL A 207 5.58 4.11 -19.75
N THR A 208 6.31 3.15 -19.19
CA THR A 208 5.94 2.52 -17.90
C THR A 208 5.83 3.57 -16.79
N SER A 209 6.79 4.48 -16.68
CA SER A 209 6.79 5.55 -15.68
C SER A 209 5.58 6.47 -15.84
N THR A 210 5.23 6.83 -17.08
CA THR A 210 4.03 7.64 -17.36
C THR A 210 2.75 6.89 -17.00
N LEU A 211 2.62 5.61 -17.36
CA LEU A 211 1.42 4.82 -17.06
C LEU A 211 1.24 4.63 -15.55
N VAL A 212 2.31 4.36 -14.82
CA VAL A 212 2.27 4.25 -13.35
C VAL A 212 1.90 5.59 -12.71
N ALA A 213 2.46 6.71 -13.18
CA ALA A 213 2.08 8.03 -12.69
C ALA A 213 0.58 8.32 -12.91
N LEU A 214 0.05 8.01 -14.10
CA LEU A 214 -1.38 8.20 -14.41
C LEU A 214 -2.27 7.34 -13.50
N ALA A 215 -1.92 6.06 -13.30
CA ALA A 215 -2.64 5.18 -12.39
C ALA A 215 -2.64 5.73 -10.95
N LEU A 216 -1.51 6.25 -10.47
CA LEU A 216 -1.41 6.85 -9.14
C LEU A 216 -2.22 8.15 -9.01
N VAL A 217 -2.31 8.96 -10.07
CA VAL A 217 -3.20 10.14 -10.09
C VAL A 217 -4.67 9.71 -9.96
N VAL A 218 -5.09 8.66 -10.68
CA VAL A 218 -6.46 8.11 -10.55
C VAL A 218 -6.71 7.64 -9.11
N VAL A 219 -5.77 6.89 -8.53
CA VAL A 219 -5.84 6.46 -7.12
C VAL A 219 -5.97 7.67 -6.19
N ALA A 220 -5.16 8.72 -6.36
CA ALA A 220 -5.21 9.90 -5.52
C ALA A 220 -6.57 10.61 -5.59
N VAL A 221 -7.13 10.78 -6.80
CA VAL A 221 -8.44 11.39 -7.01
C VAL A 221 -9.54 10.58 -6.33
N ALA A 222 -9.57 9.26 -6.55
CA ALA A 222 -10.56 8.38 -5.93
C ALA A 222 -10.51 8.43 -4.39
N ASN A 223 -9.31 8.46 -3.82
CA ASN A 223 -9.13 8.54 -2.37
C ASN A 223 -9.46 9.94 -1.81
N THR A 224 -9.32 11.01 -2.60
CA THR A 224 -9.64 12.36 -2.12
C THR A 224 -11.13 12.52 -1.86
N SER A 225 -11.99 11.91 -2.68
CA SER A 225 -13.44 11.93 -2.47
C SER A 225 -13.83 11.30 -1.13
N ASN A 226 -13.33 10.10 -0.83
CA ASN A 226 -13.60 9.43 0.45
C ASN A 226 -12.92 10.10 1.66
N ALA A 227 -11.87 10.90 1.44
CA ALA A 227 -11.25 11.68 2.51
C ALA A 227 -12.05 12.93 2.88
N VAL A 228 -12.71 13.55 1.90
CA VAL A 228 -13.51 14.78 2.08
C VAL A 228 -14.91 14.47 2.58
N ASP A 229 -15.53 13.40 2.06
CA ASP A 229 -16.86 12.93 2.43
C ASP A 229 -16.81 11.41 2.70
N PRO A 230 -16.38 10.99 3.90
CA PRO A 230 -16.13 9.58 4.22
C PRO A 230 -17.40 8.74 4.41
N GLU A 231 -18.51 9.34 4.83
CA GLU A 231 -19.70 8.57 5.21
C GLU A 231 -20.32 7.76 4.08
N PRO A 232 -20.49 8.29 2.84
CA PRO A 232 -21.01 7.49 1.73
C PRO A 232 -20.15 6.28 1.40
N GLY A 233 -18.81 6.44 1.42
CA GLY A 233 -17.88 5.34 1.18
C GLY A 233 -17.91 4.29 2.29
N LEU A 234 -17.99 4.73 3.55
CA LEU A 234 -18.10 3.83 4.70
C LEU A 234 -19.44 3.08 4.73
N ARG A 235 -20.54 3.72 4.30
CA ARG A 235 -21.85 3.05 4.16
C ARG A 235 -21.84 2.03 3.02
N ALA A 236 -21.29 2.39 1.87
CA ALA A 236 -21.10 1.47 0.75
C ALA A 236 -20.29 0.23 1.16
N PHE A 237 -19.28 0.39 2.03
CA PHE A 237 -18.56 -0.73 2.64
C PHE A 237 -19.50 -1.69 3.39
N PHE A 238 -20.37 -1.18 4.25
CA PHE A 238 -21.31 -2.02 5.00
C PHE A 238 -22.39 -2.66 4.11
N GLU A 239 -22.74 -2.02 2.98
CA GLU A 239 -23.62 -2.58 1.95
C GLU A 239 -22.95 -3.68 1.10
N GLY A 240 -21.65 -3.93 1.29
CA GLY A 240 -20.86 -4.93 0.56
C GLY A 240 -20.11 -4.41 -0.66
N GLY A 241 -20.07 -3.08 -0.87
CA GLY A 241 -19.28 -2.42 -1.91
C GLY A 241 -17.87 -2.05 -1.41
N TRP A 242 -16.84 -2.31 -2.22
CA TRP A 242 -15.45 -1.86 -1.97
C TRP A 242 -14.90 -1.12 -3.18
#